data_AF-A0A238DJY6-F1
#
_entry.id   AF-A0A238DJY6-F1
#
_cell.length_a   1.000
_cell.length_b   1.000
_cell.length_c   1.000
_cell.angle_alpha   90.00
_cell.angle_beta   90.00
_cell.angle_gamma   90.00
#
_symmetry.space_group_name_H-M   'P 1'
#
loop_
_entity.id
_entity.type
_entity.pdbx_description
1 polymer ?
#
loop_
_entity_poly.entity_id
_entity_poly.type
_entity_poly.pdbx_seq_one_letter_code
_entity_poly.pdbx_strand_id
1 'polypeptide(L)'
;MVFPSGKSWDPTSQQFDYDPNDPRVQELFAQIEDLRLENRGQFKPERVQLRGAGHVAGPLKDGQGALIVNDDGQGAITLLASMPLEEHQSCFVRRHLGMPGESERLYDVLRCRLGTRPQDADSRIWIAYLKIMSRGGIQADAQRL
;
A
#
# COMPACT_ATOMS: atom_id res chain seq x y z
N MET A 1 13.29 -22.03 -63.18
CA MET A 1 12.76 -21.90 -61.80
C MET A 1 13.87 -21.36 -60.93
N VAL A 2 13.72 -20.15 -60.39
CA VAL A 2 14.64 -19.56 -59.41
C VAL A 2 13.76 -18.92 -58.34
N PHE A 3 13.84 -19.41 -57.11
CA PHE A 3 13.14 -18.85 -55.96
C PHE A 3 13.91 -17.61 -55.48
N PRO A 4 13.28 -16.44 -55.29
CA PRO A 4 13.95 -15.33 -54.64
C PRO A 4 14.06 -15.61 -53.15
N SER A 5 15.28 -15.51 -52.63
CA SER A 5 15.60 -15.63 -51.22
C SER A 5 14.84 -14.58 -50.41
N GLY A 6 13.99 -15.05 -49.50
CA GLY A 6 13.30 -14.19 -48.54
C GLY A 6 14.30 -13.48 -47.65
N LYS A 7 14.33 -12.15 -47.72
CA LYS A 7 14.93 -11.32 -46.67
C LYS A 7 14.14 -11.62 -45.38
N SER A 8 14.79 -12.23 -44.39
CA SER A 8 14.20 -12.35 -43.06
C SER A 8 13.97 -10.96 -42.50
N TRP A 9 12.70 -10.60 -42.31
CA TRP A 9 12.34 -9.42 -41.52
C TRP A 9 12.76 -9.73 -40.09
N ASP A 10 13.90 -9.19 -39.66
CA ASP A 10 14.27 -9.18 -38.26
C ASP A 10 13.50 -8.03 -37.58
N PRO A 11 12.51 -8.31 -36.71
CA PRO A 11 11.71 -7.28 -36.06
C PRO A 11 12.50 -6.45 -35.04
N THR A 12 13.76 -6.80 -34.76
CA THR A 12 14.67 -6.02 -33.90
C THR A 12 15.51 -5.00 -34.67
N SER A 13 15.45 -5.00 -36.01
CA SER A 13 16.15 -4.03 -36.87
C SER A 13 15.65 -2.58 -36.72
N GLN A 14 14.55 -2.36 -35.99
CA GLN A 14 14.06 -1.04 -35.56
C GLN A 14 14.22 -0.84 -34.04
N GLN A 15 15.18 -1.53 -33.40
CA GLN A 15 15.54 -1.20 -32.03
C GLN A 15 16.04 0.25 -32.01
N PHE A 16 15.28 1.07 -31.31
CA PHE A 16 15.59 2.46 -31.01
C PHE A 16 17.04 2.54 -30.49
N ASP A 17 17.90 3.31 -31.16
CA ASP A 17 19.23 3.61 -30.65
C ASP A 17 19.06 4.43 -29.37
N TYR A 18 19.03 3.73 -28.24
CA TYR A 18 18.96 4.31 -26.92
C TYR A 18 20.36 4.81 -26.55
N ASP A 19 20.56 6.13 -26.64
CA ASP A 19 21.75 6.76 -26.07
C ASP A 19 21.47 7.11 -24.59
N PRO A 20 22.10 6.41 -23.64
CA PRO A 20 21.95 6.71 -22.21
C PRO A 20 22.47 8.09 -21.82
N ASN A 21 23.24 8.77 -22.69
CA ASN A 21 23.75 10.12 -22.45
C ASN A 21 22.89 11.21 -23.14
N ASP A 22 21.77 10.85 -23.80
CA ASP A 22 20.87 11.85 -24.38
C ASP A 22 20.34 12.77 -23.26
N PRO A 23 20.54 14.10 -23.34
CA PRO A 23 20.10 15.04 -22.33
C PRO A 23 18.61 14.95 -21.99
N ARG A 24 17.77 14.59 -22.98
CA ARG A 24 16.32 14.44 -22.79
C ARG A 24 15.99 13.21 -21.96
N VAL A 25 16.78 12.14 -22.12
CA VAL A 25 16.65 10.91 -21.33
C VAL A 25 17.17 11.14 -19.92
N GLN A 26 18.26 11.89 -19.75
CA GLN A 26 18.77 12.30 -18.44
C GLN A 26 17.80 13.22 -17.68
N GLU A 27 17.15 14.17 -18.37
CA GLU A 27 16.08 14.98 -17.79
C GLU A 27 14.89 14.14 -17.34
N LEU A 28 14.47 13.16 -18.16
CA LEU A 28 13.43 12.21 -17.78
C LEU A 28 13.86 11.36 -16.58
N PHE A 29 15.11 10.89 -16.53
CA PHE A 29 15.65 10.15 -15.39
C PHE A 29 15.69 11.00 -14.12
N ALA A 30 16.12 12.25 -14.20
CA ALA A 30 16.12 13.17 -13.07
C ALA A 30 14.70 13.44 -12.55
N GLN A 31 13.72 13.59 -13.45
CA GLN A 31 12.30 13.76 -13.07
C GLN A 31 11.70 12.52 -12.41
N ILE A 32 12.20 11.31 -12.72
CA ILE A 32 11.74 10.05 -12.10
C ILE A 32 12.65 9.54 -10.98
N GLU A 33 13.79 10.18 -10.74
CA GLU A 33 14.71 9.83 -9.67
C GLU A 33 14.07 10.11 -8.31
N ASP A 34 13.36 11.23 -8.17
CA ASP A 34 12.50 11.51 -7.01
C ASP A 34 11.24 10.62 -6.95
N LEU A 35 10.89 9.96 -8.07
CA LEU A 35 9.84 8.94 -8.13
C LEU A 35 10.38 7.52 -7.86
N ARG A 36 11.70 7.36 -7.61
CA ARG A 36 12.23 6.11 -7.06
C ARG A 36 11.67 5.93 -5.67
N LEU A 37 10.59 5.18 -5.62
CA LEU A 37 10.08 4.55 -4.41
C LEU A 37 11.15 3.56 -3.92
N GLU A 38 12.11 4.03 -3.12
CA GLU A 38 13.22 3.26 -2.57
C GLU A 38 12.77 1.99 -1.82
N ASN A 39 11.48 1.94 -1.45
CA ASN A 39 10.88 0.87 -0.67
C ASN A 39 9.95 -0.07 -1.46
N ARG A 40 9.99 -0.09 -2.80
CA ARG A 40 9.21 -1.09 -3.57
C ARG A 40 9.60 -2.51 -3.14
N GLY A 41 8.65 -3.21 -2.53
CA GLY A 41 8.76 -4.63 -2.18
C GLY A 41 9.50 -4.96 -0.88
N GLN A 42 9.96 -3.96 -0.12
CA GLN A 42 10.62 -4.22 1.18
C GLN A 42 9.63 -4.50 2.31
N PHE A 43 8.43 -3.92 2.23
CA PHE A 43 7.38 -4.18 3.21
C PHE A 43 6.64 -5.47 2.86
N LYS A 44 6.65 -6.45 3.77
CA LYS A 44 5.85 -7.67 3.65
C LYS A 44 4.42 -7.36 4.12
N PRO A 45 3.40 -7.52 3.27
CA PRO A 45 2.03 -7.26 3.69
C PRO A 45 1.62 -8.10 4.89
N GLU A 46 0.87 -7.49 5.80
CA GLU A 46 0.48 -8.10 7.07
C GLU A 46 -1.04 -8.04 7.24
N ARG A 47 -1.64 -9.18 7.63
CA ARG A 47 -3.07 -9.23 7.96
C ARG A 47 -3.31 -8.64 9.33
N VAL A 48 -4.30 -7.77 9.42
CA VAL A 48 -4.72 -7.11 10.66
C VAL A 48 -6.23 -7.18 10.83
N GLN A 49 -6.68 -6.98 12.07
CA GLN A 49 -8.09 -6.75 12.36
C GLN A 49 -8.33 -5.30 12.70
N LEU A 50 -9.39 -4.75 12.14
CA LEU A 50 -9.89 -3.43 12.43
C LEU A 50 -11.06 -3.52 13.41
N ARG A 51 -11.10 -2.57 14.33
CA ARG A 51 -12.19 -2.42 15.31
C ARG A 51 -12.55 -0.94 15.40
N GLY A 52 -13.85 -0.63 15.43
CA GLY A 52 -14.28 0.77 15.53
C GLY A 52 -13.84 1.38 16.86
N ALA A 53 -13.26 2.58 16.85
CA ALA A 53 -13.13 3.36 18.07
C ALA A 53 -14.43 4.15 18.23
N GLY A 54 -15.36 3.59 19.02
CA GLY A 54 -16.73 4.08 19.12
C GLY A 54 -16.82 5.60 19.23
N HIS A 55 -17.68 6.18 18.39
CA HIS A 55 -18.31 7.53 18.38
C HIS A 55 -18.61 7.98 16.93
N VAL A 56 -18.06 7.33 15.89
CA VAL A 56 -18.38 7.60 14.48
C VAL A 56 -19.22 6.46 13.91
N ALA A 57 -20.42 6.78 13.46
CA ALA A 57 -21.30 5.86 12.75
C ALA A 57 -20.75 5.62 11.34
N GLY A 58 -19.83 4.68 11.20
CA GLY A 58 -19.29 4.25 9.92
C GLY A 58 -19.62 2.79 9.63
N PRO A 59 -19.31 2.30 8.42
CA PRO A 59 -19.63 0.93 8.02
C PRO A 59 -18.74 -0.11 8.73
N LEU A 60 -17.68 0.32 9.42
CA LEU A 60 -16.68 -0.54 10.07
C LEU A 60 -17.30 -1.37 11.19
N LYS A 61 -17.29 -2.69 11.00
CA LYS A 61 -17.69 -3.66 12.03
C LYS A 61 -16.46 -4.13 12.81
N ASP A 62 -16.67 -4.49 14.07
CA ASP A 62 -15.61 -5.04 14.91
C ASP A 62 -15.09 -6.37 14.34
N GLY A 63 -13.75 -6.49 14.28
CA GLY A 63 -13.07 -7.68 13.76
C GLY A 63 -12.94 -7.72 12.24
N GLN A 64 -13.21 -6.62 11.53
CA GLN A 64 -13.07 -6.55 10.08
C GLN A 64 -11.62 -6.79 9.65
N GLY A 65 -11.40 -7.75 8.77
CA GLY A 65 -10.07 -8.03 8.23
C GLY A 65 -9.58 -6.94 7.27
N ALA A 66 -8.32 -6.56 7.39
CA ALA A 66 -7.61 -5.69 6.45
C ALA A 66 -6.16 -6.16 6.25
N LEU A 67 -5.49 -5.60 5.24
CA LEU A 67 -4.09 -5.90 4.95
C LEU A 67 -3.28 -4.61 4.99
N ILE A 68 -2.31 -4.52 5.91
CA ILE A 68 -1.28 -3.48 5.82
C ILE A 68 -0.41 -3.80 4.61
N VAL A 69 -0.26 -2.84 3.71
CA VAL A 69 0.61 -2.95 2.53
C VAL A 69 1.77 -1.97 2.54
N ASN A 70 1.75 -1.02 3.48
CA ASN A 70 2.87 -0.14 3.78
C ASN A 70 2.80 0.31 5.23
N ASP A 71 3.95 0.38 5.89
CA ASP A 71 4.15 0.95 7.22
C ASP A 71 5.44 1.77 7.14
N ASP A 72 5.35 3.07 7.34
CA ASP A 72 6.49 3.98 7.24
C ASP A 72 7.41 3.94 8.48
N GLY A 73 7.02 3.20 9.53
CA GLY A 73 7.73 3.13 10.80
C GLY A 73 7.61 4.39 11.68
N GLN A 74 7.05 5.48 11.16
CA GLN A 74 6.78 6.74 11.87
C GLN A 74 5.31 6.87 12.30
N GLY A 75 4.50 5.86 11.96
CA GLY A 75 3.11 5.74 12.37
C GLY A 75 2.10 6.05 11.28
N ALA A 76 2.51 6.25 10.03
CA ALA A 76 1.60 6.22 8.90
C ALA A 76 1.59 4.83 8.27
N ILE A 77 0.39 4.29 8.05
CA ILE A 77 0.19 2.99 7.42
C ILE A 77 -0.76 3.12 6.23
N THR A 78 -0.60 2.23 5.26
CA THR A 78 -1.55 2.05 4.15
C THR A 78 -2.20 0.68 4.27
N LEU A 79 -3.54 0.66 4.23
CA LEU A 79 -4.36 -0.54 4.31
C LEU A 79 -5.05 -0.83 2.98
N LEU A 80 -5.19 -2.10 2.67
CA LEU A 80 -6.23 -2.61 1.78
C LEU A 80 -7.39 -3.15 2.62
N ALA A 81 -8.59 -2.63 2.37
CA ALA A 81 -9.82 -3.02 3.02
C ALA A 81 -10.85 -3.50 1.98
N SER A 82 -11.76 -4.38 2.38
CA SER A 82 -12.87 -4.85 1.53
C SER A 82 -14.08 -3.91 1.53
N MET A 83 -13.97 -2.76 2.18
CA MET A 83 -15.04 -1.82 2.40
C MET A 83 -14.50 -0.40 2.60
N PRO A 84 -15.29 0.65 2.30
CA PRO A 84 -14.85 2.01 2.52
C PRO A 84 -14.71 2.29 4.02
N LEU A 85 -13.69 3.08 4.36
CA LEU A 85 -13.54 3.70 5.68
C LEU A 85 -13.83 5.20 5.53
N GLU A 86 -14.46 5.79 6.54
CA GLU A 86 -14.77 7.22 6.50
C GLU A 86 -13.52 8.04 6.84
N GLU A 87 -13.34 9.19 6.18
CA GLU A 87 -12.27 10.11 6.55
C GLU A 87 -12.52 10.67 7.95
N HIS A 88 -11.45 10.80 8.73
CA HIS A 88 -11.44 11.10 10.17
C HIS A 88 -12.15 10.07 11.07
N GLN A 89 -12.48 8.89 10.53
CA GLN A 89 -12.91 7.78 11.34
C GLN A 89 -11.72 7.26 12.16
N SER A 90 -11.88 7.21 13.47
CA SER A 90 -10.92 6.54 14.34
C SER A 90 -11.16 5.04 14.38
N CYS A 91 -10.10 4.25 14.21
CA CYS A 91 -10.16 2.79 14.31
C CYS A 91 -8.94 2.21 15.03
N PHE A 92 -9.17 1.13 15.78
CA PHE A 92 -8.11 0.31 16.32
C PHE A 92 -7.63 -0.68 15.27
N VAL A 93 -6.31 -0.77 15.11
CA VAL A 93 -5.64 -1.76 14.26
C VAL A 93 -4.94 -2.76 15.17
N ARG A 94 -5.39 -4.02 15.11
CA ARG A 94 -4.84 -5.16 15.85
C ARG A 94 -3.92 -5.97 14.95
N ARG A 95 -2.66 -6.08 15.34
CA ARG A 95 -1.60 -6.88 14.69
C ARG A 95 -1.35 -8.15 15.48
N HIS A 96 -0.90 -9.21 14.80
CA HIS A 96 -0.50 -10.49 15.41
C HIS A 96 -1.52 -11.10 16.40
N LEU A 97 -2.81 -11.04 16.08
CA LEU A 97 -3.89 -11.54 16.94
C LEU A 97 -3.64 -12.99 17.41
N GLY A 98 -3.63 -13.21 18.73
CA GLY A 98 -3.44 -14.53 19.33
C GLY A 98 -2.01 -15.08 19.21
N MET A 99 -1.05 -14.27 18.79
CA MET A 99 0.37 -14.62 18.66
C MET A 99 1.23 -13.75 19.59
N PRO A 100 2.44 -14.21 19.98
CA PRO A 100 3.40 -13.34 20.67
C PRO A 100 3.66 -12.06 19.87
N GLY A 101 3.56 -10.90 20.52
CA GLY A 101 3.67 -9.59 19.86
C GLY A 101 2.33 -8.98 19.43
N GLU A 102 1.19 -9.54 19.87
CA GLU A 102 -0.11 -8.90 19.69
C GLU A 102 -0.07 -7.44 20.15
N SER A 103 -0.53 -6.54 19.28
CA SER A 103 -0.60 -5.12 19.60
C SER A 103 -1.86 -4.51 19.02
N GLU A 104 -2.46 -3.59 19.77
CA GLU A 104 -3.58 -2.77 19.32
C GLU A 104 -3.19 -1.30 19.42
N ARG A 105 -3.31 -0.58 18.31
CA ARG A 105 -3.01 0.85 18.24
C ARG A 105 -4.19 1.61 17.61
N LEU A 106 -4.41 2.83 18.09
CA LEU A 106 -5.46 3.71 17.56
C LEU A 106 -4.91 4.51 16.39
N TYR A 107 -5.68 4.56 15.30
CA TYR A 107 -5.37 5.30 14.10
C TYR A 107 -6.54 6.18 13.68
N ASP A 108 -6.21 7.29 13.03
CA ASP A 108 -7.14 8.14 12.30
C ASP A 108 -7.06 7.82 10.81
N VAL A 109 -8.22 7.65 10.15
CA VAL A 109 -8.28 7.46 8.70
C VAL A 109 -8.16 8.83 8.03
N LEU A 110 -7.01 9.10 7.41
CA LEU A 110 -6.79 10.38 6.74
C LEU A 110 -7.49 10.46 5.38
N ARG A 111 -7.57 9.33 4.68
CA ARG A 111 -8.13 9.25 3.33
C ARG A 111 -8.50 7.82 2.99
N CYS A 112 -9.61 7.63 2.29
CA CYS A 112 -9.98 6.34 1.73
C CYS A 112 -10.43 6.49 0.27
N ARG A 113 -9.98 5.60 -0.61
CA ARG A 113 -10.38 5.60 -2.02
C ARG A 113 -10.50 4.20 -2.57
N LEU A 114 -11.29 4.03 -3.63
CA LEU A 114 -11.31 2.78 -4.38
C LEU A 114 -9.97 2.59 -5.11
N GLY A 115 -9.50 1.34 -5.16
CA GLY A 115 -8.37 0.94 -6.00
C GLY A 115 -8.69 1.21 -7.48
N THR A 116 -7.66 1.59 -8.23
CA THR A 116 -7.80 2.04 -9.63
C THR A 116 -7.30 0.99 -10.61
N ARG A 117 -6.73 -0.13 -10.15
CA ARG A 117 -6.35 -1.21 -11.06
C ARG A 117 -7.62 -1.92 -11.53
N PRO A 118 -7.67 -2.43 -12.76
CA PRO A 118 -8.85 -3.16 -13.25
C PRO A 118 -9.30 -4.28 -12.31
N GLN A 119 -8.35 -5.00 -11.71
CA GLN A 119 -8.61 -6.08 -10.76
C GLN A 119 -9.18 -5.57 -9.41
N ASP A 120 -8.90 -4.34 -9.04
CA ASP A 120 -9.32 -3.75 -7.76
C ASP A 120 -10.79 -3.30 -7.81
N ALA A 121 -11.27 -2.86 -8.98
CA ALA A 121 -12.64 -2.38 -9.18
C ALA A 121 -13.66 -3.52 -9.03
N ASP A 122 -13.37 -4.68 -9.64
CA ASP A 122 -14.21 -5.87 -9.55
C ASP A 122 -14.18 -6.46 -8.13
N SER A 123 -13.02 -6.36 -7.46
CA SER A 123 -12.79 -6.91 -6.11
C SER A 123 -13.21 -5.96 -4.99
N ARG A 124 -13.68 -4.74 -5.31
CA ARG A 124 -14.07 -3.69 -4.35
C ARG A 124 -13.00 -3.41 -3.30
N ILE A 125 -11.75 -3.31 -3.73
CA ILE A 125 -10.61 -3.05 -2.84
C ILE A 125 -10.53 -1.54 -2.55
N TRP A 126 -10.55 -1.20 -1.28
CA TRP A 126 -10.38 0.17 -0.79
C TRP A 126 -8.97 0.36 -0.24
N ILE A 127 -8.33 1.44 -0.65
CA ILE A 127 -7.00 1.86 -0.20
C ILE A 127 -7.20 2.97 0.83
N ALA A 128 -6.85 2.69 2.08
CA ALA A 128 -6.97 3.64 3.18
C ALA A 128 -5.60 4.05 3.71
N TYR A 129 -5.42 5.36 3.92
CA TYR A 129 -4.22 5.95 4.50
C TYR A 129 -4.55 6.35 5.93
N LEU A 130 -3.80 5.79 6.88
CA LEU A 130 -4.06 5.96 8.30
C LEU A 130 -2.83 6.56 8.98
N LYS A 131 -3.06 7.37 10.01
CA LYS A 131 -2.00 7.91 10.86
C LYS A 131 -2.27 7.56 12.31
N ILE A 132 -1.23 7.10 13.02
CA ILE A 132 -1.34 6.72 14.42
C ILE A 132 -1.77 7.96 15.20
N MET A 133 -2.82 7.78 16.00
CA MET A 133 -3.18 8.76 17.01
C MET A 133 -2.27 8.49 18.18
N SER A 134 -1.26 9.33 18.39
CA SER A 134 -0.28 9.16 19.45
C SER A 134 -1.00 8.87 20.77
N ARG A 135 -0.88 7.64 21.27
CA ARG A 135 -1.15 7.36 22.69
C ARG A 135 0.09 7.81 23.45
N GLY A 136 0.02 8.97 24.10
CA GLY A 136 0.70 9.08 25.39
C GLY A 136 0.15 7.94 26.26
N GLY A 137 0.99 6.93 26.52
CA GLY A 137 0.81 5.88 27.52
C GLY A 137 -0.49 5.08 27.50
N ILE A 138 -0.49 3.91 26.84
CA ILE A 138 -1.01 2.71 27.51
C ILE A 138 0.10 1.67 27.44
N GLN A 139 1.10 1.88 28.29
CA GLN A 139 1.97 0.82 28.75
C GLN A 139 1.08 -0.05 29.63
N ALA A 140 0.65 -1.21 29.12
CA ALA A 140 0.07 -2.21 29.98
C ALA A 140 1.16 -2.62 30.96
N ASP A 141 1.06 -2.13 32.20
CA ASP A 141 1.81 -2.66 33.34
C ASP A 141 1.47 -4.14 33.46
N ALA A 142 2.25 -4.98 32.81
CA ALA A 142 2.42 -6.37 33.18
C ALA A 142 3.31 -6.40 34.44
N GLN A 143 2.75 -5.92 35.56
CA GLN A 143 3.25 -6.22 36.89
C GLN A 143 2.11 -6.74 37.75
N ARG A 144 2.37 -7.91 38.35
CA ARG A 144 1.64 -8.60 39.42
C ARG A 144 0.43 -9.41 38.96
N LEU A 145 0.63 -10.72 38.84
CA LEU A 145 0.37 -11.69 39.93
C LEU A 145 1.26 -12.92 39.74
#